data_AF-A0A537J950-F1
#
_entry.id   AF-A0A537J950-F1
#
_cell.length_a   1.000
_cell.length_b   1.000
_cell.length_c   1.000
_cell.angle_alpha   90.00
_cell.angle_beta   90.00
_cell.angle_gamma   90.00
#
_symmetry.space_group_name_H-M   'P 1'
#
loop_
_entity.id
_entity.type
_entity.pdbx_description
1 polymer ?
#
loop_
_entity_poly.entity_id
_entity_poly.type
_entity_poly.pdbx_seq_one_letter_code
_entity_poly.pdbx_strand_id
1 'polypeptide(L)' 'MAQISLKSLMNNDAPTYPTEVAQPFRDELTGIGFSEMLAPADVDAALNRQDDKTVLVMLNSVCGCAAR' A
#
# COMPACT_ATOMS: atom_id res chain seq x y z
N MET A 1 17.91 -12.11 8.31
CA MET A 1 17.28 -11.23 7.29
C MET A 1 17.52 -9.80 7.72
N ALA A 2 18.19 -8.99 6.91
CA ALA A 2 18.45 -7.60 7.27
C ALA A 2 17.13 -6.80 7.20
N GLN A 3 16.55 -6.50 8.36
CA GLN A 3 15.44 -5.57 8.45
C GLN A 3 16.02 -4.16 8.35
N ILE A 4 15.93 -3.55 7.17
CA ILE A 4 16.12 -2.10 7.04
C ILE A 4 14.99 -1.46 7.84
N SER A 5 15.34 -0.69 8.86
CA SER A 5 14.36 0.03 9.67
C SER A 5 13.61 1.03 8.77
N LEU A 6 12.28 0.94 8.73
CA LEU A 6 11.43 1.86 7.95
C LEU A 6 11.68 3.33 8.33
N LYS A 7 12.03 3.58 9.60
CA LYS A 7 12.44 4.88 10.13
C LYS A 7 13.75 5.41 9.53
N SER A 8 14.60 4.52 9.02
CA SER A 8 15.83 4.89 8.32
C SER A 8 15.59 5.28 6.86
N LEU A 9 14.42 4.94 6.29
CA LEU A 9 14.07 5.21 4.89
C LEU A 9 13.15 6.42 4.74
N MET A 10 12.36 6.75 5.77
CA MET A 10 11.36 7.80 5.72
C MET A 10 11.77 8.91 6.69
N ASN A 11 12.26 10.03 6.16
CA ASN A 11 12.43 11.26 6.92
C ASN A 11 11.12 12.07 6.77
N ASN A 12 10.47 12.34 7.91
CA ASN A 12 9.27 13.16 8.11
C ASN A 12 7.91 12.42 8.15
N ASP A 13 7.15 12.65 9.24
CA ASP A 13 5.95 11.92 9.67
C ASP A 13 4.65 12.32 8.94
N ALA A 14 4.74 13.11 7.87
CA ALA A 14 3.59 13.60 7.12
C ALA A 14 3.57 13.04 5.68
N PRO A 15 2.40 12.64 5.15
CA PRO A 15 2.27 12.28 3.75
C PRO A 15 2.65 13.48 2.88
N THR A 16 3.48 13.24 1.86
CA THR A 16 3.94 14.29 0.92
C THR A 16 2.80 14.90 0.08
N TYR A 17 1.66 14.21 -0.02
CA TYR A 17 0.50 14.64 -0.78
C TYR A 17 -0.76 14.65 0.09
N PRO A 18 -1.67 15.62 -0.11
CA PRO A 18 -2.98 15.63 0.54
C PRO A 18 -3.80 14.38 0.18
N THR A 19 -4.68 13.98 1.09
CA THR A 19 -5.55 12.81 0.91
C THR A 19 -6.41 12.94 -0.34
N GLU A 20 -6.90 14.14 -0.63
CA GLU A 20 -7.78 14.43 -1.76
C GLU A 20 -7.09 14.17 -3.11
N VAL A 21 -5.77 14.31 -3.16
CA VAL A 21 -4.96 14.01 -4.36
C VAL A 21 -4.75 12.51 -4.52
N ALA A 22 -4.57 11.78 -3.41
CA ALA A 22 -4.33 10.35 -3.43
C ALA A 22 -5.62 9.52 -3.56
N GLN A 23 -6.77 10.07 -3.16
CA GLN A 23 -8.04 9.34 -3.09
C GLN A 23 -8.48 8.73 -4.42
N PRO A 24 -8.42 9.44 -5.58
CA PRO A 24 -8.81 8.85 -6.85
C PRO A 24 -8.02 7.60 -7.23
N PHE A 25 -6.73 7.55 -6.89
CA PHE A 25 -5.86 6.38 -7.14
C PHE A 25 -6.20 5.20 -6.23
N ARG A 26 -6.71 5.45 -5.02
CA ARG A 26 -7.20 4.41 -4.10
C ARG A 26 -8.55 3.87 -4.58
N ASP A 27 -9.43 4.77 -4.98
CA ASP A 27 -10.77 4.46 -5.47
C ASP A 27 -10.72 3.62 -6.75
N GLU A 28 -9.77 3.90 -7.65
CA GLU A 28 -9.57 3.10 -8.86
C GLU A 28 -9.25 1.63 -8.55
N LEU A 29 -8.29 1.39 -7.64
CA LEU A 29 -7.90 0.03 -7.26
C LEU A 29 -9.00 -0.70 -6.48
N THR A 30 -9.65 0.00 -5.53
CA THR A 30 -10.73 -0.61 -4.75
C THR A 30 -11.97 -0.88 -5.61
N GLY A 31 -12.26 -0.04 -6.60
CA GLY A 31 -13.32 -0.24 -7.59
C GLY A 31 -13.15 -1.48 -8.47
N ILE A 32 -11.91 -1.93 -8.69
CA ILE A 32 -11.60 -3.15 -9.46
C ILE A 32 -11.33 -4.38 -8.58
N GLY A 33 -11.54 -4.27 -7.25
CA GLY A 33 -11.51 -5.40 -6.33
C GLY A 33 -10.23 -5.55 -5.49
N PHE A 34 -9.33 -4.57 -5.48
CA PHE A 34 -8.26 -4.55 -4.48
C PHE A 34 -8.81 -4.21 -3.10
N SER A 35 -8.24 -4.82 -2.06
CA SER A 35 -8.48 -4.45 -0.68
C SER A 35 -7.38 -3.50 -0.20
N GLU A 36 -7.77 -2.35 0.33
CA GLU A 36 -6.82 -1.39 0.89
C GLU A 36 -6.31 -1.85 2.26
N MET A 37 -5.00 -1.64 2.50
CA MET A 37 -4.33 -1.94 3.77
C MET A 37 -3.64 -0.67 4.26
N LEU A 38 -4.14 -0.09 5.36
CA LEU A 38 -3.62 1.18 5.91
C LEU A 38 -2.80 0.97 7.17
N ALA A 39 -3.02 -0.12 7.90
CA ALA A 39 -2.25 -0.48 9.07
C ALA A 39 -1.29 -1.65 8.79
N PRO A 40 -0.14 -1.71 9.47
CA PRO A 40 0.78 -2.86 9.37
C PRO A 40 0.10 -4.20 9.67
N ALA A 41 -0.84 -4.23 10.63
CA ALA A 41 -1.58 -5.43 10.98
C ALA A 41 -2.45 -5.98 9.83
N ASP A 42 -2.99 -5.10 8.97
CA ASP A 42 -3.77 -5.51 7.81
C ASP A 42 -2.89 -6.24 6.79
N VAL A 43 -1.65 -5.76 6.62
CA VAL A 43 -0.65 -6.39 5.76
C VAL A 43 -0.25 -7.76 6.30
N ASP A 44 0.01 -7.85 7.61
CA ASP A 44 0.33 -9.12 8.26
C ASP A 44 -0.81 -10.14 8.10
N ALA A 45 -2.06 -9.71 8.26
CA ALA A 45 -3.23 -10.57 8.06
C ALA A 45 -3.39 -11.01 6.59
N ALA A 46 -3.10 -10.13 5.63
CA ALA A 46 -3.21 -10.42 4.21
C ALA A 46 -2.11 -11.38 3.71
N LEU A 47 -0.89 -11.27 4.23
CA LEU A 47 0.27 -12.06 3.77
C LEU A 47 0.47 -13.38 4.52
N ASN A 48 0.06 -13.47 5.79
CA ASN A 48 0.23 -14.68 6.60
C ASN A 48 -0.95 -15.67 6.52
N ARG A 49 -1.85 -15.47 5.55
CA ARG A 49 -2.98 -16.39 5.31
C ARG A 49 -2.51 -17.79 4.93
N GLN A 50 -3.20 -18.81 5.44
CA GLN A 50 -2.90 -20.21 5.22
C GLN A 50 -4.03 -20.90 4.45
N ASP A 51 -4.45 -20.30 3.34
CA ASP A 51 -5.59 -20.76 2.54
C ASP A 51 -5.23 -21.28 1.14
N ASP A 52 -3.94 -21.60 0.91
CA ASP A 52 -3.36 -22.12 -0.35
C ASP A 52 -3.69 -21.29 -1.61
N LYS A 53 -3.86 -19.98 -1.43
CA LYS A 53 -4.15 -19.03 -2.51
C LYS A 53 -2.97 -18.11 -2.76
N THR A 54 -2.86 -17.65 -4.01
CA THR A 54 -1.93 -16.60 -4.41
C THR A 54 -2.48 -15.22 -4.06
N VAL A 55 -1.62 -14.35 -3.54
CA VAL A 55 -1.94 -12.94 -3.24
C VAL A 55 -1.23 -12.04 -4.25
N LEU A 56 -2.00 -11.21 -4.96
CA LEU A 56 -1.46 -10.11 -5.77
C LEU A 56 -1.40 -8.85 -4.89
N VAL A 57 -0.20 -8.33 -4.68
CA VAL A 57 0.02 -7.10 -3.90
C VAL A 57 0.40 -5.97 -4.84
N MET A 58 -0.39 -4.90 -4.83
CA MET A 58 -0.10 -3.67 -5.57
C MET A 58 0.46 -2.62 -4.61
N LEU A 59 1.73 -2.23 -4.82
CA LEU A 59 2.31 -1.08 -4.15
C LEU A 59 1.94 0.18 -4.92
N ASN A 60 0.84 0.81 -4.51
CA ASN A 60 0.35 2.01 -5.17
C ASN A 60 1.24 3.24 -4.91
N SER A 61 1.26 4.20 -5.83
CA SER A 61 1.99 5.46 -5.71
C SER A 61 1.29 6.57 -6.50
N VAL A 62 1.62 7.83 -6.20
CA VAL A 62 1.13 8.99 -6.98
C VAL A 62 2.00 9.30 -8.21
N CYS A 63 3.01 8.48 -8.49
CA CYS A 63 3.90 8.68 -9.63
C CYS A 63 3.15 8.42 -10.94
N GLY A 64 3.45 9.19 -11.99
CA GLY A 64 2.76 9.08 -13.28
C GLY A 64 2.95 7.75 -14.04
N CYS A 65 3.80 6.84 -13.55
CA CYS A 65 3.89 5.46 -14.04
C CYS A 65 2.83 4.54 -13.42
N ALA A 66 2.41 4.80 -12.19
CA ALA A 66 1.33 4.05 -11.54
C ALA A 66 -0.06 4.52 -12.00
N ALA A 67 -0.15 5.74 -12.53
CA ALA A 67 -1.38 6.36 -13.03
C ALA A 67 -1.75 6.00 -14.48
N ARG A 68 -0.95 5.18 -15.18
CA ARG A 68 -1.13 4.84 -16.59
C ARG A 68 -1.47 3.38 -16.78
#